data_AF-A0A9E2D7E3-F1
#
_entry.id   AF-A0A9E2D7E3-F1
#
_cell.length_a   1.000
_cell.length_b   1.000
_cell.length_c   1.000
_cell.angle_alpha   90.00
_cell.angle_beta   90.00
_cell.angle_gamma   90.00
#
_symmetry.space_group_name_H-M   'P 1'
#
loop_
_entity.id
_entity.type
_entity.pdbx_description
1 polymer ?
#
loop_
_entity_poly.entity_id
_entity_poly.type
_entity_poly.pdbx_seq_one_letter_code
_entity_poly.pdbx_strand_id
1 'polypeptide(L)'
;MSKSLVEMAADIVKAQCTSTSMSAEDITSSLQNTFNVLQVLQANEVSAEAVPVGGEQKDENAVDVAPEKSILRNKIICLECGQSFKLLSPKHLASHGLNGKEYRKKYGFPLRQPLCAKALSERRKKAGKERGVPENLLKAIAARKLKGSAKGKAAKKSK
;
A
#
# COMPACT_ATOMS: atom_id res chain seq x y z
N MET A 1 31.73 19.46 15.45
CA MET A 1 31.08 18.37 16.21
C MET A 1 29.67 18.20 15.67
N SER A 2 29.30 17.00 15.24
CA SER A 2 27.92 16.68 14.89
C SER A 2 27.07 16.77 16.16
N LYS A 3 25.99 17.54 16.14
CA LYS A 3 25.06 17.62 17.26
C LYS A 3 24.39 16.28 17.49
N SER A 4 24.18 15.89 18.74
CA SER A 4 23.40 14.69 19.06
C SER A 4 21.91 14.92 18.77
N LEU A 5 21.14 13.83 18.59
CA LEU A 5 19.68 13.93 18.42
C LEU A 5 19.01 14.65 19.60
N VAL A 6 19.51 14.45 20.81
CA VAL A 6 18.99 15.07 22.02
C VAL A 6 19.25 16.58 22.00
N GLU A 7 20.44 16.99 21.58
CA GLU A 7 20.78 18.42 21.42
C GLU A 7 19.92 19.10 20.36
N MET A 8 19.66 18.43 19.24
CA MET A 8 18.76 18.96 18.20
C MET A 8 17.30 19.05 18.67
N ALA A 9 16.79 18.04 19.38
CA ALA A 9 15.45 18.09 19.95
C ALA A 9 15.30 19.24 20.97
N ALA A 10 16.30 19.41 21.84
CA ALA A 10 16.32 20.49 22.83
C ALA A 10 16.35 21.88 22.18
N ASP A 11 17.14 22.08 21.11
CA ASP A 11 17.18 23.34 20.36
C ASP A 11 15.82 23.67 19.72
N ILE A 12 15.13 22.68 19.15
CA ILE A 12 13.81 22.84 18.54
C ILE A 12 12.75 23.20 19.58
N VAL A 13 12.70 22.48 20.70
CA VAL A 13 11.74 22.77 21.78
C VAL A 13 12.02 24.13 22.41
N LYS A 14 13.30 24.50 22.59
CA LYS A 14 13.67 25.82 23.09
C LYS A 14 13.16 26.93 22.17
N ALA A 15 13.30 26.78 20.85
CA ALA A 15 12.73 27.73 19.89
C ALA A 15 11.20 27.79 20.00
N GLN A 16 10.54 26.65 20.17
CA GLN A 16 9.08 26.58 20.34
C GLN A 16 8.62 27.33 21.60
N CYS A 17 9.32 27.17 22.73
CA CYS A 17 9.02 27.87 23.98
C CYS A 17 9.18 29.39 23.89
N THR A 18 10.03 29.91 22.98
CA THR A 18 10.14 31.37 22.75
C THR A 18 8.95 31.94 21.97
N SER A 19 8.23 31.11 21.21
CA SER A 19 7.08 31.54 20.39
C SER A 19 5.74 31.29 21.05
N THR A 20 5.66 30.31 21.96
CA THR A 20 4.41 29.88 22.61
C THR A 20 4.67 29.61 24.10
N SER A 21 3.83 30.17 24.97
CA SER A 21 3.81 29.80 26.40
C SER A 21 3.20 28.41 26.56
N MET A 22 3.96 27.44 27.07
CA MET A 22 3.51 26.06 27.29
C MET A 22 3.68 25.66 28.75
N SER A 23 2.90 24.69 29.23
CA SER A 23 3.07 24.15 30.58
C SER A 23 4.33 23.27 30.66
N ALA A 24 4.81 22.99 31.88
CA ALA A 24 5.98 22.13 32.08
C ALA A 24 5.75 20.71 31.50
N GLU A 25 4.52 20.19 31.61
CA GLU A 25 4.14 18.88 31.07
C GLU A 25 4.17 18.88 29.52
N ASP A 26 3.69 19.96 28.89
CA ASP A 26 3.72 20.11 27.43
C ASP A 26 5.15 20.17 26.88
N ILE A 27 6.08 20.80 27.63
CA ILE A 27 7.49 20.86 27.25
C ILE A 27 8.09 19.46 27.25
N THR A 28 7.82 18.66 28.29
CA THR A 28 8.35 17.28 28.38
C THR A 28 7.79 16.38 27.28
N SER A 29 6.50 16.47 26.99
CA SER A 29 5.86 15.69 25.93
C SER A 29 6.33 16.11 24.53
N SER A 30 6.50 17.41 24.29
CA SER A 30 7.04 17.93 23.02
C SER A 30 8.48 17.48 22.78
N LEU A 31 9.32 17.45 23.83
CA LEU A 31 10.69 16.95 23.75
C LEU A 31 10.72 15.47 23.38
N GLN A 32 9.90 14.64 24.02
CA GLN A 32 9.81 13.21 23.70
C GLN A 32 9.31 13.00 22.26
N ASN A 33 8.27 13.73 21.86
CA ASN A 33 7.70 13.63 20.51
C ASN A 33 8.69 14.04 19.42
N THR A 34 9.37 15.18 19.60
CA THR A 34 10.38 15.66 18.64
C THR A 34 11.56 14.72 18.56
N PHE A 35 12.05 14.20 19.69
CA PHE A 35 13.12 13.20 19.72
C PHE A 35 12.73 11.92 18.96
N ASN A 36 11.53 11.39 19.18
CA ASN A 36 11.03 10.20 18.48
C ASN A 36 10.93 10.44 16.96
N VAL A 37 10.43 11.61 16.55
CA VAL A 37 10.36 11.99 15.13
C VAL A 37 11.75 12.06 14.52
N LEU A 38 12.71 12.71 15.18
CA LEU A 38 14.08 12.79 14.69
C LEU A 38 14.75 11.41 14.62
N GLN A 39 14.48 10.51 15.55
CA GLN A 39 14.99 9.14 15.52
C GLN A 39 14.46 8.35 14.32
N VAL A 40 13.16 8.48 14.01
CA VAL A 40 12.55 7.88 12.81
C VAL A 40 13.15 8.47 11.53
N LEU A 41 13.36 9.79 11.49
CA LEU A 41 13.98 10.44 10.34
C LEU A 41 15.43 9.99 10.16
N GLN A 42 16.22 9.89 11.22
CA GLN A 42 17.59 9.38 11.14
C GLN A 42 17.62 7.93 10.67
N ALA A 43 16.73 7.07 11.16
CA ALA A 43 16.61 5.69 10.69
C ALA A 43 16.25 5.62 9.20
N ASN A 44 15.38 6.52 8.72
CA ASN A 44 15.02 6.64 7.32
C ASN A 44 16.16 7.17 6.45
N GLU A 45 16.98 8.09 6.95
CA GLU A 45 18.18 8.59 6.27
C GLU A 45 19.26 7.51 6.15
N VAL A 46 19.46 6.68 7.17
CA VAL A 46 20.40 5.54 7.10
C VAL A 46 19.89 4.45 6.16
N SER A 47 18.57 4.35 5.95
CA SER A 47 17.95 3.43 4.99
C SER A 47 17.85 4.01 3.55
N ALA A 48 18.37 5.23 3.30
CA ALA A 48 18.15 5.99 2.08
C ALA A 48 19.10 5.66 0.91
N GLU A 49 19.37 4.38 0.64
CA GLU A 49 19.69 3.93 -0.73
C GLU A 49 18.44 3.43 -1.49
N ALA A 50 17.24 3.67 -0.94
CA ALA A 50 15.97 3.45 -1.64
C ALA A 50 15.00 4.61 -1.40
N VAL A 51 14.82 5.41 -2.45
CA VAL A 51 13.91 6.55 -2.58
C VAL A 51 12.52 6.31 -1.93
N PRO A 52 12.03 7.21 -1.06
CA PRO A 52 10.85 7.03 -0.23
C PRO A 52 9.57 7.65 -0.84
N VAL A 53 8.39 7.10 -0.55
CA VAL A 53 7.15 7.85 -0.24
C VAL A 53 6.20 6.87 0.44
N GLY A 54 5.99 7.04 1.73
CA GLY A 54 4.96 6.35 2.49
C GLY A 54 5.11 6.61 3.98
N GLY A 55 4.51 7.71 4.46
CA GLY A 55 4.43 8.01 5.88
C GLY A 55 3.87 6.82 6.66
N GLU A 56 4.70 6.33 7.57
CA GLU A 56 4.36 5.34 8.57
C GLU A 56 3.66 6.08 9.71
N GLN A 57 2.33 6.12 9.67
CA GLN A 57 1.59 6.02 10.92
C GLN A 57 1.55 4.53 11.24
N LYS A 58 2.46 4.10 12.12
CA LYS A 58 2.20 2.98 13.02
C LYS A 58 1.08 3.45 13.94
N ASP A 59 -0.15 3.34 13.46
CA ASP A 59 -1.25 3.19 14.39
C ASP A 59 -1.19 1.74 14.83
N GLU A 60 -0.74 1.54 16.06
CA GLU A 60 -0.93 0.35 16.85
C GLU A 60 -2.43 0.16 17.06
N ASN A 61 -3.11 -0.31 16.03
CA ASN A 61 -4.39 -0.96 16.15
C ASN A 61 -4.35 -2.14 15.18
N ALA A 62 -3.77 -3.23 15.69
CA ALA A 62 -4.44 -4.50 15.52
C ALA A 62 -5.93 -4.30 15.89
N VAL A 63 -6.82 -5.05 15.25
CA VAL A 63 -8.28 -5.09 15.45
C VAL A 63 -9.07 -4.45 14.28
N ASP A 64 -9.63 -5.35 13.48
CA ASP A 64 -10.88 -5.19 12.71
C ASP A 64 -10.94 -4.19 11.56
N VAL A 65 -9.88 -4.11 10.74
CA VAL A 65 -10.06 -3.57 9.40
C VAL A 65 -10.84 -4.59 8.57
N ALA A 66 -12.15 -4.35 8.42
CA ALA A 66 -13.00 -5.12 7.52
C ALA A 66 -12.31 -5.30 6.15
N PRO A 67 -12.44 -6.47 5.49
CA PRO A 67 -11.71 -6.77 4.25
C PRO A 67 -11.84 -5.65 3.20
N GLU A 68 -13.01 -5.03 3.12
CA GLU A 68 -13.32 -3.93 2.21
C GLU A 68 -12.53 -2.63 2.51
N LYS A 69 -12.19 -2.37 3.77
CA LYS A 69 -11.47 -1.18 4.22
C LYS A 69 -9.94 -1.32 4.09
N SER A 70 -9.43 -2.53 3.89
CA SER A 70 -8.00 -2.78 3.70
C SER A 70 -7.44 -2.16 2.42
N ILE A 71 -8.26 -1.97 1.38
CA ILE A 71 -7.86 -1.42 0.09
C ILE A 71 -8.15 0.08 0.04
N LEU A 72 -7.15 0.88 0.40
CA LEU A 72 -7.22 2.35 0.36
C LEU A 72 -6.83 2.89 -1.03
N ARG A 73 -6.97 4.21 -1.21
CA ARG A 73 -6.68 4.88 -2.48
C ARG A 73 -5.20 4.77 -2.86
N ASN A 74 -4.30 5.03 -1.91
CA ASN A 74 -2.86 5.10 -2.14
C ASN A 74 -2.07 3.92 -1.56
N LYS A 75 -2.65 3.18 -0.61
CA LYS A 75 -2.03 2.04 0.08
C LYS A 75 -3.02 0.89 0.26
N ILE A 76 -2.51 -0.30 0.54
CA ILE A 76 -3.25 -1.50 0.92
C ILE A 76 -2.63 -2.02 2.22
N ILE A 77 -3.47 -2.33 3.20
CA ILE A 77 -3.04 -2.86 4.50
C ILE A 77 -3.11 -4.37 4.44
N CYS A 78 -2.04 -5.05 4.84
CA CYS A 78 -2.04 -6.50 4.99
C CYS A 78 -2.83 -6.87 6.25
N LEU A 79 -3.78 -7.79 6.11
CA LEU A 79 -4.65 -8.20 7.22
C LEU A 79 -4.00 -9.24 8.14
N GLU A 80 -2.83 -9.79 7.77
CA GLU A 80 -2.07 -10.72 8.60
C GLU A 80 -1.08 -9.98 9.50
N CYS A 81 -0.41 -8.94 8.98
CA CYS A 81 0.67 -8.24 9.69
C CYS A 81 0.43 -6.75 9.94
N GLY A 82 -0.67 -6.17 9.46
CA GLY A 82 -0.99 -4.74 9.62
C GLY A 82 -0.10 -3.78 8.81
N GLN A 83 0.92 -4.29 8.10
CA GLN A 83 1.83 -3.44 7.33
C GLN A 83 1.15 -2.87 6.09
N SER A 84 1.50 -1.62 5.76
CA SER A 84 0.94 -0.91 4.62
C SER A 84 1.86 -0.98 3.40
N PHE A 85 1.30 -1.34 2.24
CA PHE A 85 2.01 -1.50 0.98
C PHE A 85 1.28 -0.78 -0.16
N LYS A 86 1.93 -0.61 -1.32
CA LYS A 86 1.24 -0.17 -2.55
C LYS A 86 0.57 -1.35 -3.27
N LEU A 87 1.13 -2.54 -3.12
CA LEU A 87 0.71 -3.81 -3.71
C LEU A 87 1.11 -4.94 -2.76
N LEU A 88 0.18 -5.83 -2.42
CA LEU A 88 0.53 -7.09 -1.74
C LEU A 88 1.26 -7.98 -2.74
N SER A 89 2.58 -8.08 -2.55
CA SER A 89 3.43 -8.88 -3.43
C SER A 89 3.28 -10.38 -3.10
N PRO A 90 3.47 -11.27 -4.09
CA PRO A 90 3.50 -12.71 -3.83
C PRO A 90 4.58 -13.10 -2.81
N LYS A 91 5.70 -12.37 -2.76
CA LYS A 91 6.78 -12.60 -1.79
C LYS A 91 6.31 -12.34 -0.34
N HIS A 92 5.57 -11.26 -0.13
CA HIS A 92 5.01 -10.94 1.18
C HIS A 92 3.90 -11.91 1.60
N LEU A 93 3.08 -12.36 0.65
CA LEU A 93 2.09 -13.41 0.95
C LEU A 93 2.79 -14.74 1.29
N ALA A 94 3.87 -15.07 0.59
CA ALA A 94 4.66 -16.27 0.84
C ALA A 94 5.36 -16.24 2.21
N SER A 95 5.77 -15.08 2.73
CA SER A 95 6.30 -15.00 4.11
C SER A 95 5.26 -15.34 5.17
N HIS A 96 3.96 -15.22 4.84
CA HIS A 96 2.85 -15.68 5.69
C HIS A 96 2.39 -17.09 5.36
N GLY A 97 3.09 -17.81 4.48
CA GLY A 97 2.70 -19.15 4.03
C GLY A 97 1.42 -19.18 3.19
N LEU A 98 1.00 -18.04 2.64
CA LEU A 98 -0.25 -17.92 1.88
C LEU A 98 0.03 -17.59 0.42
N ASN A 99 -0.83 -18.10 -0.47
CA ASN A 99 -0.88 -17.66 -1.85
C ASN A 99 -1.98 -16.59 -2.05
N GLY A 100 -1.88 -15.79 -3.11
CA GLY A 100 -2.87 -14.73 -3.39
C GLY A 100 -4.30 -15.25 -3.61
N LYS A 101 -4.50 -16.53 -3.93
CA LYS A 101 -5.84 -17.16 -3.95
C LYS A 101 -6.34 -17.48 -2.55
N GLU A 102 -5.47 -18.06 -1.71
CA GLU A 102 -5.80 -18.44 -0.34
C GLU A 102 -6.06 -17.21 0.52
N TYR A 103 -5.24 -16.17 0.39
CA TYR A 103 -5.47 -14.89 1.04
C TYR A 103 -6.84 -14.31 0.68
N ARG A 104 -7.24 -14.36 -0.60
CA ARG A 104 -8.58 -13.92 -1.01
C ARG A 104 -9.69 -14.77 -0.41
N LYS A 105 -9.52 -16.08 -0.36
CA LYS A 105 -10.51 -17.00 0.22
C LYS A 105 -10.66 -16.80 1.73
N LYS A 106 -9.54 -16.63 2.44
CA LYS A 106 -9.48 -16.42 3.89
C LYS A 106 -10.21 -15.15 4.32
N TYR A 107 -10.05 -14.07 3.56
CA TYR A 107 -10.64 -12.77 3.87
C TYR A 107 -11.88 -12.41 3.03
N GLY A 108 -12.42 -13.34 2.23
CA GLY A 108 -13.66 -13.13 1.46
C GLY A 108 -13.53 -12.17 0.27
N PHE A 109 -12.33 -11.92 -0.26
CA PHE A 109 -12.16 -11.07 -1.45
C PHE A 109 -12.62 -11.76 -2.74
N PRO A 110 -13.23 -11.02 -3.69
CA PRO A 110 -13.53 -11.54 -5.02
C PRO A 110 -12.27 -12.02 -5.74
N LEU A 111 -12.38 -13.14 -6.45
CA LEU A 111 -11.22 -13.80 -7.09
C LEU A 111 -10.50 -12.91 -8.13
N ARG A 112 -11.23 -11.99 -8.77
CA ARG A 112 -10.73 -11.04 -9.77
C ARG A 112 -10.30 -9.70 -9.18
N GLN A 113 -10.49 -9.48 -7.88
CA GLN A 113 -10.12 -8.23 -7.24
C GLN A 113 -8.59 -8.12 -7.13
N PRO A 114 -7.99 -7.00 -7.57
CA PRO A 114 -6.56 -6.78 -7.40
C PRO A 114 -6.23 -6.46 -5.93
N LEU A 115 -5.18 -7.08 -5.39
CA LEU A 115 -4.66 -6.82 -4.04
C LEU A 115 -3.67 -5.64 -4.06
N CYS A 116 -4.10 -4.51 -4.61
CA CYS A 116 -3.29 -3.29 -4.69
C CYS A 116 -4.12 -2.04 -4.42
N ALA A 117 -3.42 -0.94 -4.11
CA ALA A 117 -4.05 0.36 -3.97
C ALA A 117 -4.83 0.76 -5.24
N LYS A 118 -5.98 1.43 -5.05
CA LYS A 118 -6.86 1.82 -6.18
C LYS A 118 -6.13 2.68 -7.21
N ALA A 119 -5.33 3.65 -6.76
CA ALA A 119 -4.53 4.51 -7.62
C ALA A 119 -3.52 3.74 -8.47
N LEU A 120 -2.91 2.68 -7.92
CA LEU A 120 -1.97 1.83 -8.66
C LEU A 120 -2.69 0.99 -9.71
N SER A 121 -3.86 0.45 -9.38
CA SER A 121 -4.71 -0.29 -10.33
C SER A 121 -5.15 0.61 -11.49
N GLU A 122 -5.60 1.83 -11.20
CA GLU A 122 -5.99 2.83 -12.20
C GLU A 122 -4.81 3.24 -13.08
N ARG A 123 -3.64 3.52 -12.49
CA ARG A 123 -2.43 3.87 -13.25
C ARG A 123 -2.02 2.75 -14.20
N ARG A 124 -2.05 1.49 -13.76
CA ARG A 124 -1.77 0.33 -14.62
C ARG A 124 -2.81 0.17 -15.71
N LYS A 125 -4.10 0.39 -15.42
CA LYS A 125 -5.17 0.36 -16.42
C LYS A 125 -5.01 1.45 -17.48
N LYS A 126 -4.71 2.69 -17.07
CA LYS A 126 -4.44 3.81 -17.99
C LYS A 126 -3.23 3.51 -18.88
N ALA A 127 -2.11 3.12 -18.27
CA ALA A 127 -0.89 2.79 -19.00
C ALA A 127 -1.06 1.59 -19.96
N GLY A 128 -1.97 0.66 -19.67
CA GLY A 128 -2.33 -0.42 -20.58
C GLY A 128 -3.18 0.05 -21.77
N LYS A 129 -4.09 1.02 -21.55
CA LYS A 129 -4.87 1.63 -22.64
C LYS A 129 -3.98 2.46 -23.56
N GLU A 130 -3.05 3.23 -22.99
CA GLU A 130 -2.09 4.06 -23.74
C GLU A 130 -1.15 3.22 -24.61
N ARG A 131 -0.66 2.08 -24.09
CA ARG A 131 0.19 1.15 -24.87
C ARG A 131 -0.55 0.38 -25.95
N GLY A 132 -1.88 0.38 -25.93
CA GLY A 132 -2.69 -0.40 -26.86
C GLY A 132 -2.65 -1.92 -26.63
N VAL A 133 -3.62 -2.63 -27.21
CA VAL A 133 -3.62 -4.10 -27.22
C VAL A 133 -2.76 -4.55 -28.41
N PRO A 134 -1.76 -5.42 -28.22
CA PRO A 134 -0.91 -5.86 -29.32
C PRO A 134 -1.74 -6.63 -30.36
N GLU A 135 -1.39 -6.46 -31.63
CA GLU A 135 -2.17 -6.99 -32.77
C GLU A 135 -2.41 -8.50 -32.70
N ASN A 136 -1.43 -9.26 -32.21
CA ASN A 136 -1.53 -10.70 -32.05
C ASN A 136 -2.65 -11.09 -31.06
N LEU A 137 -2.87 -10.28 -30.02
CA LEU A 137 -3.98 -10.47 -29.08
C LEU A 137 -5.33 -10.12 -29.72
N LEU A 138 -5.40 -9.06 -30.54
CA LEU A 138 -6.63 -8.71 -31.28
C LEU A 138 -7.03 -9.83 -32.25
N LYS A 139 -6.07 -10.38 -33.00
CA LYS A 139 -6.26 -11.54 -33.89
C LYS A 139 -6.75 -12.77 -33.11
N ALA A 140 -6.16 -13.06 -31.95
CA ALA A 140 -6.58 -14.16 -31.08
C ALA A 140 -7.99 -13.96 -30.48
N ILE A 141 -8.35 -12.73 -30.11
CA ILE A 141 -9.69 -12.38 -29.62
C ILE A 141 -10.73 -12.58 -30.72
N ALA A 142 -10.46 -12.10 -31.95
CA ALA A 142 -11.35 -12.29 -33.10
C ALA A 142 -11.57 -13.79 -33.41
N ALA A 143 -10.50 -14.58 -33.44
CA ALA A 143 -10.57 -16.03 -33.66
C ALA A 143 -11.39 -16.76 -32.56
N ARG A 144 -11.23 -16.36 -31.28
CA ARG A 144 -12.04 -16.89 -30.17
C ARG A 144 -13.51 -16.49 -30.27
N LYS A 145 -13.81 -15.26 -30.70
CA LYS A 145 -15.19 -14.78 -30.88
C LYS A 145 -15.94 -15.55 -31.97
N LEU A 146 -15.24 -15.88 -33.08
CA LEU A 146 -15.77 -16.71 -34.17
C LEU A 146 -16.01 -18.18 -33.74
N LYS A 147 -15.07 -18.76 -32.97
CA LYS A 147 -15.23 -20.13 -32.44
C LYS A 147 -16.35 -20.23 -31.38
N GLY A 148 -16.49 -19.20 -30.54
CA GLY A 148 -17.54 -19.12 -29.53
C GLY A 148 -18.95 -18.97 -30.13
N SER A 149 -19.10 -18.18 -31.20
CA SER A 149 -20.39 -18.01 -31.89
C SER A 149 -20.80 -19.26 -32.68
N ALA A 150 -19.85 -20.01 -33.25
CA ALA A 150 -20.12 -21.30 -33.90
C ALA A 150 -20.60 -22.37 -32.90
N LYS A 151 -19.97 -22.46 -31.72
CA LYS A 151 -20.35 -23.43 -30.67
C LYS A 151 -21.71 -23.10 -30.03
N GLY A 152 -22.02 -21.81 -29.86
CA GLY A 152 -23.33 -21.35 -29.39
C GLY A 152 -24.48 -21.58 -30.39
N LYS A 153 -24.20 -21.54 -31.71
CA LYS A 153 -25.19 -21.86 -32.75
C LYS A 153 -25.43 -23.36 -32.90
N ALA A 154 -24.40 -24.20 -32.76
CA ALA A 154 -24.56 -25.66 -32.81
C ALA A 154 -25.38 -26.20 -31.63
N ALA A 155 -25.15 -25.69 -30.41
CA ALA A 155 -25.90 -26.10 -29.22
C ALA A 155 -27.39 -25.67 -29.24
N LYS A 156 -27.76 -24.68 -30.05
CA LYS A 156 -29.13 -24.16 -30.19
C LYS A 156 -29.92 -24.83 -31.32
N LYS A 157 -29.28 -25.68 -32.13
CA LYS A 157 -29.89 -26.42 -33.25
C LYS A 157 -30.19 -27.89 -32.91
N SER A 158 -29.85 -28.32 -31.69
CA SER A 158 -29.99 -29.69 -31.17
C SER A 158 -31.03 -29.80 -30.04
N LYS A 159 -31.87 -28.77 -29.87
CA LYS A 159 -33.01 -28.74 -28.96
C LYS A 159 -34.20 -28.21 -29.73
#